data_AF-A0A3R6TU38-F1
#
_entry.id   AF-A0A3R6TU38-F1
#
_cell.length_a   1.000
_cell.length_b   1.000
_cell.length_c   1.000
_cell.angle_alpha   90.00
_cell.angle_beta   90.00
_cell.angle_gamma   90.00
#
_symmetry.space_group_name_H-M   'P 1'
#
loop_
_entity.id
_entity.type
_entity.pdbx_description
1 polymer ?
#
loop_
_entity_poly.entity_id
_entity_poly.type
_entity_poly.pdbx_seq_one_letter_code
_entity_poly.pdbx_strand_id
1 'polypeptide(L)' 'MRKLDSNAHSVFLLYYHLILVVKYRKKVLNDPISNRAKEIFEHIAPN' A
#
# COMPACT_ATOMS: atom_id res chain seq x y z
N MET A 1 10.86 12.26 17.28
CA MET A 1 9.60 11.77 17.87
C MET A 1 8.68 11.38 16.73
N ARG A 2 8.09 10.17 16.72
CA ARG A 2 7.14 9.77 15.65
C ARG A 2 5.81 10.50 15.89
N LYS A 3 5.21 11.06 14.82
CA LYS A 3 3.91 11.74 14.88
C LYS A 3 2.81 10.67 15.00
N LEU A 4 1.94 10.81 15.99
CA LEU A 4 0.77 9.93 16.17
C LEU A 4 -0.43 10.53 15.44
N ASP A 5 -1.26 9.66 14.87
CA ASP A 5 -2.55 10.05 14.29
C ASP A 5 -3.65 9.91 15.35
N SER A 6 -4.75 10.64 15.17
CA SER A 6 -5.87 10.60 16.10
C SER A 6 -7.21 10.74 15.39
N ASN A 7 -8.23 10.05 15.90
CA ASN A 7 -9.64 10.30 15.59
C ASN A 7 -10.37 10.80 16.86
N ALA A 8 -11.71 10.90 16.83
CA ALA A 8 -12.50 11.46 17.93
C ALA A 8 -12.29 10.79 19.30
N HIS A 9 -11.91 9.50 19.33
CA HIS A 9 -11.83 8.73 20.57
C HIS A 9 -10.58 7.84 20.67
N SER A 10 -9.62 7.96 19.75
CA SER A 10 -8.43 7.11 19.72
C SER A 10 -7.24 7.82 19.12
N VAL A 11 -6.07 7.55 19.70
CA VAL A 11 -4.75 7.97 19.20
C VAL A 11 -3.99 6.71 18.83
N PHE A 12 -3.40 6.68 17.64
CA PHE A 12 -2.81 5.46 17.08
C PHE A 12 -1.59 5.73 16.19
N LEU A 13 -0.82 4.67 15.97
CA LEU A 13 0.30 4.62 15.03
C LEU A 13 0.34 3.23 14.42
N LEU A 14 -0.20 3.08 13.22
CA LEU A 14 -0.42 1.78 12.58
C LEU A 14 0.49 1.62 11.37
N TYR A 15 1.37 0.61 11.40
CA TYR A 15 2.23 0.22 10.29
C TYR A 15 1.98 -1.25 9.96
N TYR A 16 1.70 -1.55 8.70
CA TYR A 16 1.38 -2.89 8.23
C TYR A 16 2.35 -3.36 7.15
N HIS A 17 2.71 -4.64 7.17
CA HIS A 17 3.42 -5.32 6.09
C HIS A 17 2.42 -6.08 5.23
N LEU A 18 2.01 -5.50 4.09
CA LEU A 18 1.08 -6.12 3.16
C LEU A 18 1.81 -6.83 2.02
N ILE A 19 1.48 -8.10 1.76
CA ILE A 19 2.04 -8.89 0.65
C ILE A 19 0.90 -9.52 -0.14
N LEU A 20 0.90 -9.32 -1.45
CA LEU A 20 -0.09 -9.85 -2.39
C LEU A 20 0.61 -10.58 -3.54
N VAL A 21 -0.08 -11.52 -4.18
CA VAL A 21 0.47 -12.30 -5.30
C VAL A 21 -0.51 -12.31 -6.47
N VAL A 22 0.04 -12.30 -7.70
CA VAL A 22 -0.75 -12.40 -8.92
C VAL A 22 -1.49 -13.74 -8.97
N LYS A 23 -2.71 -13.72 -9.52
CA LYS A 23 -3.50 -14.93 -9.77
C LYS A 23 -2.67 -16.00 -10.49
N TYR A 24 -2.69 -17.23 -9.96
CA TYR A 24 -1.88 -18.38 -10.44
C TYR A 24 -0.36 -18.16 -10.41
N ARG A 25 0.14 -17.17 -9.68
CA ARG A 25 1.58 -16.83 -9.56
C ARG A 25 2.29 -16.67 -10.90
N LYS A 26 1.58 -16.20 -11.93
CA LYS A 26 2.18 -15.95 -13.24
C LYS A 26 3.23 -14.84 -13.12
N LYS A 27 4.38 -15.02 -13.76
CA LYS A 27 5.49 -14.04 -13.79
C LYS A 27 5.20 -12.90 -14.78
N VAL A 28 4.16 -12.12 -14.51
CA VAL A 28 3.69 -11.04 -15.41
C VAL A 28 4.12 -9.64 -14.97
N LEU A 29 4.65 -9.49 -13.76
CA LEU A 29 5.17 -8.22 -13.28
C LEU A 29 6.52 -7.94 -13.97
N ASN A 30 6.46 -7.18 -15.07
CA ASN A 30 7.60 -6.59 -15.74
C ASN A 30 7.66 -5.08 -15.44
N ASP A 31 8.66 -4.36 -15.95
CA ASP A 31 8.86 -2.96 -15.59
C ASP A 31 7.65 -2.07 -15.95
N PRO A 32 7.06 -2.14 -17.16
CA PRO A 32 5.88 -1.32 -17.49
C PRO A 32 4.67 -1.61 -16.60
N ILE A 33 4.37 -2.89 -16.34
CA ILE A 33 3.23 -3.28 -15.50
C ILE A 33 3.48 -2.86 -14.05
N SER A 34 4.71 -3.01 -13.56
CA SER A 34 5.09 -2.63 -12.19
C SER A 34 4.99 -1.13 -11.97
N ASN A 35 5.45 -0.32 -12.93
CA ASN A 35 5.33 1.14 -12.87
C ASN A 35 3.88 1.58 -12.84
N ARG A 36 3.03 1.03 -13.73
CA ARG A 36 1.60 1.35 -13.73
C ARG A 36 0.89 0.89 -12.46
N ALA A 37 1.22 -0.29 -11.94
CA ALA A 37 0.65 -0.78 -10.69
C ALA A 37 1.02 0.16 -9.52
N LYS A 38 2.27 0.60 -9.46
CA LYS A 38 2.74 1.56 -8.44
C LYS A 38 1.94 2.87 -8.50
N GLU A 39 1.75 3.46 -9.68
CA GLU A 39 0.93 4.67 -9.86
C GLU A 39 -0.49 4.48 -9.33
N ILE A 40 -1.12 3.34 -9.63
CA ILE A 40 -2.48 3.01 -9.18
C ILE A 40 -2.51 2.88 -7.66
N PHE A 41 -1.53 2.19 -7.05
CA PHE A 41 -1.46 2.05 -5.60
C PHE A 41 -1.24 3.40 -4.91
N GLU A 42 -0.36 4.25 -5.42
CA GLU A 42 -0.11 5.59 -4.89
C GLU A 42 -1.34 6.50 -5.03
N HIS A 43 -2.15 6.31 -6.07
CA HIS A 43 -3.41 7.04 -6.23
C HIS A 43 -4.48 6.61 -5.23
N ILE A 44 -4.54 5.31 -4.88
CA ILE A 44 -5.55 4.74 -3.96
C ILE A 44 -5.14 4.88 -2.49
N ALA A 45 -3.85 4.88 -2.17
CA ALA A 45 -3.33 4.85 -0.80
C ALA A 45 -3.70 6.04 0.12
N PRO A 46 -3.86 7.29 -0.36
CA PRO A 46 -4.19 8.42 0.49
C PRO A 46 -5.54 8.22 1.22
N ASN A 47 -5.60 8.67 2.47
CA ASN A 47 -6.82 8.78 3.28
C ASN A 47 -7.41 10.18 3.17
#